data_AF-A0A7S3B4D0-F1
#
_entry.id   AF-A0A7S3B4D0-F1
#
_cell.length_a   1.000
_cell.length_b   1.000
_cell.length_c   1.000
_cell.angle_alpha   90.00
_cell.angle_beta   90.00
_cell.angle_gamma   90.00
#
_symmetry.space_group_name_H-M   'P 1'
#
loop_
_entity.id
_entity.type
_entity.pdbx_description
1 polymer ?
#
loop_
_entity_poly.entity_id
_entity_poly.type
_entity_poly.pdbx_seq_one_letter_code
_entity_poly.pdbx_strand_id
1 'polypeptide(L)'
;NSFGAIRPLAGNQLFGRASSIRRQDQTPPPPKVSSMPVKALENDKPKIAAHAAMMAVQNFGFMLLYYGIWGATPSDETCESTRFAVGFFTLSCFGVSFLCIGMGMGGYTGDAFLFPFYWIMHAIVAVGGYSSCTYLIPAARFSVEGENCAALAPVNGERLKYVFYLHAALYFVYVYSMLSVTYYSWAKATFFSKGYFSMGMM
;
A
#
# COMPACT_ATOMS: atom_id res chain seq x y z
N ASN A 1 32.12 -38.89 -32.85
CA ASN A 1 33.32 -38.04 -32.80
C ASN A 1 33.61 -37.66 -31.37
N SER A 2 34.36 -38.53 -30.70
CA SER A 2 34.81 -38.38 -29.31
C SER A 2 36.16 -37.67 -29.30
N PHE A 3 36.22 -36.51 -28.66
CA PHE A 3 37.46 -35.88 -28.17
C PHE A 3 37.29 -35.86 -26.64
N GLY A 4 38.13 -36.49 -25.82
CA GLY A 4 39.59 -36.55 -25.89
C GLY A 4 40.12 -35.68 -24.74
N ALA A 5 40.09 -36.23 -23.53
CA ALA A 5 40.51 -35.56 -22.30
C ALA A 5 42.05 -35.42 -22.24
N ILE A 6 42.55 -34.24 -21.87
CA ILE A 6 43.95 -34.01 -21.56
C ILE A 6 44.03 -33.38 -20.16
N ARG A 7 44.63 -34.11 -19.20
CA ARG A 7 45.10 -33.61 -17.91
C ARG A 7 46.60 -33.27 -18.01
N PRO A 8 47.01 -32.11 -17.47
CA PRO A 8 48.24 -32.03 -16.68
C PRO A 8 48.02 -31.09 -15.47
N LEU A 9 48.85 -30.97 -14.44
CA LEU A 9 49.96 -31.69 -13.84
C LEU A 9 50.05 -31.06 -12.43
N ALA A 10 50.37 -31.87 -11.43
CA ALA A 10 50.54 -31.42 -10.06
C ALA A 10 51.69 -30.41 -9.95
N GLY A 11 51.40 -29.22 -9.43
CA GLY A 11 52.39 -28.20 -9.08
C GLY A 11 52.38 -27.98 -7.58
N ASN A 12 53.37 -28.57 -6.89
CA ASN A 12 53.72 -28.26 -5.51
C ASN A 12 54.20 -26.80 -5.43
N GLN A 13 53.51 -25.97 -4.64
CA GLN A 13 54.11 -24.77 -4.05
C GLN A 13 53.86 -24.72 -2.56
N LEU A 14 54.86 -25.20 -1.81
CA LEU A 14 55.09 -24.90 -0.42
C LEU A 14 55.52 -23.42 -0.31
N PHE A 15 54.57 -22.55 0.01
CA PHE A 15 54.88 -21.21 0.51
C PHE A 15 54.41 -21.10 1.96
N GLY A 16 55.38 -21.04 2.87
CA GLY A 16 55.19 -20.79 4.29
C GLY A 16 54.49 -19.45 4.50
N ARG A 17 53.30 -19.50 5.09
CA ARG A 17 52.52 -18.32 5.42
C ARG A 17 52.79 -17.95 6.87
N ALA A 18 53.57 -16.90 7.07
CA ALA A 18 53.81 -16.29 8.37
C ALA A 18 52.45 -15.97 9.03
N SER A 19 52.19 -16.61 10.16
CA SER A 19 51.04 -16.37 11.02
C SER A 19 51.19 -15.02 11.70
N SER A 20 50.84 -13.96 10.98
CA SER A 20 50.56 -12.65 11.57
C SER A 20 49.31 -12.80 12.45
N ILE A 21 49.52 -12.87 13.76
CA ILE A 21 48.47 -12.76 14.78
C ILE A 21 47.95 -11.32 14.71
N ARG A 22 47.05 -11.08 13.76
CA ARG A 22 46.28 -9.84 13.68
C ARG A 22 45.22 -9.93 14.77
N ARG A 23 45.49 -9.25 15.88
CA ARG A 23 44.54 -9.01 16.97
C ARG A 23 43.30 -8.38 16.33
N GLN A 24 42.26 -9.19 16.11
CA GLN A 24 40.97 -8.68 15.67
C GLN A 24 40.42 -7.87 16.83
N ASP A 25 40.44 -6.55 16.68
CA ASP A 25 39.51 -5.68 17.41
C ASP A 25 38.10 -6.15 17.06
N GLN A 26 37.59 -7.06 17.88
CA GLN A 26 36.20 -7.52 17.85
C GLN A 26 35.35 -6.37 18.38
N THR A 27 35.13 -5.38 17.51
CA THR A 27 33.98 -4.51 17.67
C THR A 27 32.74 -5.42 17.62
N PRO A 28 31.85 -5.33 18.62
CA PRO A 28 30.65 -6.16 18.63
C PRO A 28 29.89 -5.91 17.31
N PRO A 29 29.36 -6.97 16.68
CA PRO A 29 28.62 -6.78 15.45
C PRO A 29 27.48 -5.79 15.71
N PRO A 30 27.22 -4.86 14.78
CA PRO A 30 26.15 -3.89 14.95
C PRO A 30 24.84 -4.66 15.22
N PRO A 31 23.97 -4.13 16.08
CA PRO A 31 22.70 -4.77 16.40
C PRO A 31 21.95 -5.07 15.10
N LYS A 32 21.51 -6.33 14.95
CA LYS A 32 20.70 -6.74 13.79
C LYS A 32 19.42 -5.90 13.80
N VAL A 33 19.31 -5.00 12.82
CA VAL A 33 18.05 -4.30 12.55
C VAL A 33 17.05 -5.36 12.12
N SER A 34 16.08 -5.64 12.99
CA SER A 34 15.01 -6.60 12.72
C SER A 34 14.10 -6.04 11.64
N SER A 35 14.30 -6.47 10.38
CA SER A 35 13.37 -6.14 9.29
C SER A 35 12.06 -6.88 9.47
N MET A 36 10.95 -6.25 9.07
CA MET A 36 9.65 -6.89 9.04
C MET A 36 9.69 -8.01 8.00
N PRO A 37 9.37 -9.28 8.35
CA PRO A 37 9.43 -10.38 7.40
C PRO A 37 8.25 -10.27 6.42
N VAL A 38 8.48 -9.62 5.28
CA VAL A 38 7.54 -9.58 4.16
C VAL A 38 7.84 -10.77 3.27
N LYS A 39 7.00 -11.79 3.31
CA LYS A 39 7.21 -13.03 2.55
C LYS A 39 5.89 -13.62 2.11
N ALA A 40 5.39 -13.15 0.97
CA ALA A 40 4.23 -13.75 0.32
C ALA A 40 4.58 -15.16 -0.19
N LEU A 41 3.64 -16.10 -0.03
CA LEU A 41 3.71 -17.39 -0.72
C LEU A 41 3.42 -17.17 -2.21
N GLU A 42 4.03 -17.97 -3.09
CA GLU A 42 3.82 -17.85 -4.54
C GLU A 42 2.33 -17.90 -4.93
N ASN A 43 1.55 -18.78 -4.30
CA ASN A 43 0.11 -18.92 -4.54
C ASN A 43 -0.74 -17.74 -4.03
N ASP A 44 -0.19 -16.89 -3.16
CA ASP A 44 -0.91 -15.74 -2.62
C ASP A 44 -0.61 -14.44 -3.39
N LYS A 45 0.47 -14.40 -4.19
CA LYS A 45 0.84 -13.23 -5.01
C LYS A 45 -0.27 -12.73 -5.95
N PRO A 46 -1.01 -13.59 -6.68
CA PRO A 46 -2.12 -13.13 -7.51
C PRO A 46 -3.25 -12.47 -6.70
N LYS A 47 -3.49 -12.93 -5.46
CA LYS A 47 -4.49 -12.36 -4.57
C LYS A 47 -4.07 -10.97 -4.09
N ILE A 48 -2.78 -10.80 -3.75
CA ILE A 48 -2.22 -9.49 -3.38
C ILE A 48 -2.41 -8.51 -4.54
N ALA A 49 -2.04 -8.91 -5.76
CA ALA A 49 -2.19 -8.08 -6.95
C ALA A 49 -3.66 -7.71 -7.22
N ALA A 50 -4.57 -8.69 -7.13
CA ALA A 50 -6.01 -8.46 -7.34
C ALA A 50 -6.60 -7.48 -6.31
N HIS A 51 -6.32 -7.67 -5.01
CA HIS A 51 -6.81 -6.77 -3.97
C HIS A 51 -6.20 -5.36 -4.07
N ALA A 52 -4.90 -5.25 -4.38
CA ALA A 52 -4.27 -3.96 -4.61
C ALA A 52 -4.89 -3.22 -5.81
N ALA A 53 -5.13 -3.94 -6.92
CA ALA A 53 -5.78 -3.39 -8.10
C ALA A 53 -7.21 -2.94 -7.81
N MET A 54 -8.02 -3.74 -7.09
CA MET A 54 -9.37 -3.34 -6.69
C MET A 54 -9.39 -2.05 -5.87
N MET A 55 -8.49 -1.94 -4.87
CA MET A 55 -8.38 -0.73 -4.06
C MET A 55 -7.96 0.49 -4.87
N ALA A 56 -7.00 0.31 -5.79
CA ALA A 56 -6.52 1.38 -6.65
C ALA A 56 -7.60 1.86 -7.63
N VAL A 57 -8.29 0.93 -8.29
CA VAL A 57 -9.40 1.25 -9.21
C VAL A 57 -10.53 1.95 -8.47
N GLN A 58 -10.91 1.45 -7.28
CA GLN A 58 -11.94 2.08 -6.46
C GLN A 58 -11.56 3.53 -6.10
N ASN A 59 -10.34 3.75 -5.60
CA ASN A 59 -9.88 5.08 -5.22
C ASN A 59 -9.77 6.03 -6.42
N PHE A 60 -9.22 5.55 -7.53
CA PHE A 60 -9.09 6.36 -8.73
C PHE A 60 -10.47 6.71 -9.32
N GLY A 61 -11.41 5.77 -9.29
CA GLY A 61 -12.80 6.03 -9.66
C GLY A 61 -13.43 7.12 -8.80
N PHE A 62 -13.26 7.08 -7.48
CA PHE A 62 -13.74 8.15 -6.60
C PHE A 62 -13.02 9.48 -6.84
N MET A 63 -11.71 9.47 -7.08
CA MET A 63 -10.97 10.67 -7.49
C MET A 63 -11.63 11.32 -8.71
N LEU A 64 -11.95 10.57 -9.76
CA LEU A 64 -12.60 11.12 -10.96
C LEU A 64 -13.99 11.67 -10.66
N LEU A 65 -14.78 10.97 -9.84
CA LEU A 65 -16.13 11.41 -9.47
C LEU A 65 -16.10 12.70 -8.66
N TYR A 66 -15.27 12.77 -7.63
CA TYR A 66 -15.14 13.97 -6.78
C TYR A 66 -14.44 15.11 -7.51
N TYR A 67 -13.46 14.86 -8.38
CA TYR A 67 -12.84 15.89 -9.21
C TYR A 67 -13.87 16.54 -10.15
N GLY A 68 -14.72 15.72 -10.78
CA GLY A 68 -15.81 16.22 -11.61
C GLY A 68 -16.82 17.06 -10.81
N ILE A 69 -17.16 16.64 -9.58
CA ILE A 69 -18.03 17.41 -8.69
C ILE A 69 -17.36 18.73 -8.32
N TRP A 70 -16.09 18.70 -7.91
CA TRP A 70 -15.32 19.88 -7.51
C TRP A 70 -15.25 20.93 -8.63
N GLY A 71 -14.98 20.49 -9.86
CA GLY A 71 -14.93 21.36 -11.03
C GLY A 71 -16.29 21.98 -11.39
N ALA A 72 -17.39 21.30 -11.06
CA ALA A 72 -18.75 21.75 -11.30
C ALA A 72 -19.38 22.52 -10.11
N THR A 73 -18.77 22.50 -8.93
CA THR A 73 -19.26 23.26 -7.77
C THR A 73 -18.99 24.75 -8.00
N PRO A 74 -19.98 25.65 -7.87
CA PRO A 74 -19.78 27.09 -8.08
C PRO A 74 -18.69 27.66 -7.18
N SER A 75 -17.84 28.55 -7.72
CA SER A 75 -16.83 29.29 -6.96
C SER A 75 -17.45 30.50 -6.26
N ASP A 76 -18.40 30.21 -5.37
CA ASP A 76 -19.16 31.18 -4.57
C ASP A 76 -18.82 30.99 -3.09
N GLU A 77 -18.92 32.06 -2.28
CA GLU A 77 -18.66 32.02 -0.84
C GLU A 77 -19.54 30.97 -0.13
N THR A 78 -20.80 30.83 -0.56
CA THR A 78 -21.75 29.83 -0.05
C THR A 78 -21.27 28.40 -0.27
N CYS A 79 -20.42 28.18 -1.29
CA CYS A 79 -19.92 26.88 -1.70
C CYS A 79 -18.50 26.56 -1.22
N GLU A 80 -17.84 27.47 -0.50
CA GLU A 80 -16.41 27.35 -0.17
C GLU A 80 -16.10 26.06 0.63
N SER A 81 -16.90 25.76 1.66
CA SER A 81 -16.75 24.56 2.49
C SER A 81 -16.92 23.27 1.67
N THR A 82 -17.91 23.25 0.77
CA THR A 82 -18.16 22.13 -0.15
C THR A 82 -17.01 21.97 -1.14
N ARG A 83 -16.51 23.06 -1.73
CA ARG A 83 -15.35 23.01 -2.64
C ARG A 83 -14.11 22.50 -1.92
N PHE A 84 -13.83 22.97 -0.72
CA PHE A 84 -12.70 22.50 0.07
C PHE A 84 -12.83 21.01 0.38
N ALA A 85 -13.97 20.56 0.92
CA ALA A 85 -14.17 19.17 1.31
C ALA A 85 -14.05 18.21 0.11
N VAL A 86 -14.69 18.54 -1.01
CA VAL A 86 -14.64 17.73 -2.24
C VAL A 86 -13.24 17.74 -2.86
N GLY A 87 -12.55 18.89 -2.87
CA GLY A 87 -11.19 19.02 -3.40
C GLY A 87 -10.17 18.23 -2.57
N PHE A 88 -10.22 18.38 -1.24
CA PHE A 88 -9.39 17.61 -0.31
C PHE A 88 -9.59 16.10 -0.50
N PHE A 89 -10.85 15.67 -0.65
CA PHE A 89 -11.13 14.25 -0.80
C PHE A 89 -10.69 13.69 -2.15
N THR A 90 -10.80 14.49 -3.21
CA THR A 90 -10.26 14.16 -4.54
C THR A 90 -8.77 13.86 -4.48
N LEU A 91 -7.98 14.72 -3.82
CA LEU A 91 -6.53 14.54 -3.68
C LEU A 91 -6.18 13.34 -2.80
N SER A 92 -6.97 13.10 -1.74
CA SER A 92 -6.79 11.94 -0.87
C SER A 92 -7.00 10.64 -1.64
N CYS A 93 -8.09 10.52 -2.42
CA CYS A 93 -8.36 9.37 -3.28
C CYS A 93 -7.24 9.16 -4.33
N PHE A 94 -6.73 10.25 -4.92
CA PHE A 94 -5.60 10.17 -5.84
C PHE A 94 -4.36 9.57 -5.16
N GLY A 95 -3.93 10.15 -4.03
CA GLY A 95 -2.75 9.68 -3.29
C GLY A 95 -2.88 8.22 -2.85
N VAL A 96 -4.04 7.86 -2.29
CA VAL A 96 -4.32 6.49 -1.84
C VAL A 96 -4.24 5.49 -3.00
N SER A 97 -4.65 5.86 -4.22
CA SER A 97 -4.54 4.99 -5.40
C SER A 97 -3.10 4.53 -5.64
N PHE A 98 -2.13 5.45 -5.58
CA PHE A 98 -0.70 5.12 -5.73
C PHE A 98 -0.16 4.32 -4.54
N LEU A 99 -0.59 4.66 -3.33
CA LEU A 99 -0.17 3.94 -2.13
C LEU A 99 -0.64 2.49 -2.16
N CYS A 100 -1.85 2.22 -2.66
CA CYS A 100 -2.36 0.86 -2.87
C CYS A 100 -1.53 0.08 -3.89
N ILE A 101 -1.12 0.71 -5.00
CA ILE A 101 -0.24 0.08 -6.00
C ILE A 101 1.13 -0.22 -5.39
N GLY A 102 1.76 0.77 -4.74
CA GLY A 102 3.07 0.61 -4.11
C GLY A 102 3.09 -0.49 -3.05
N MET A 103 2.08 -0.51 -2.19
CA MET A 103 1.89 -1.57 -1.19
C MET A 103 1.66 -2.93 -1.85
N GLY A 104 0.82 -3.01 -2.89
CA GLY A 104 0.59 -4.23 -3.65
C GLY A 104 1.86 -4.78 -4.29
N MET A 105 2.68 -3.92 -4.90
CA MET A 105 3.97 -4.29 -5.47
C MET A 105 4.93 -4.80 -4.40
N GLY A 106 5.07 -4.08 -3.28
CA GLY A 106 5.96 -4.50 -2.19
C GLY A 106 5.55 -5.85 -1.60
N GLY A 107 4.25 -6.08 -1.43
CA GLY A 107 3.72 -7.37 -0.99
C GLY A 107 3.95 -8.48 -2.01
N TYR A 108 3.76 -8.19 -3.30
CA TYR A 108 3.95 -9.13 -4.40
C TYR A 108 5.43 -9.55 -4.56
N THR A 109 6.36 -8.61 -4.46
CA THR A 109 7.80 -8.86 -4.59
C THR A 109 8.43 -9.37 -3.30
N GLY A 110 7.73 -9.31 -2.17
CA GLY A 110 8.29 -9.65 -0.86
C GLY A 110 9.34 -8.65 -0.38
N ASP A 111 9.23 -7.38 -0.79
CA ASP A 111 10.22 -6.36 -0.47
C ASP A 111 9.99 -5.82 0.95
N ALA A 112 10.97 -6.05 1.81
CA ALA A 112 10.93 -5.71 3.23
C ALA A 112 11.03 -4.20 3.54
N PHE A 113 11.34 -3.36 2.55
CA PHE A 113 11.30 -1.91 2.67
C PHE A 113 10.05 -1.34 2.00
N LEU A 114 9.77 -1.76 0.77
CA LEU A 114 8.72 -1.18 -0.06
C LEU A 114 7.34 -1.45 0.53
N PHE A 115 7.06 -2.68 0.98
CA PHE A 115 5.77 -2.98 1.60
C PHE A 115 5.51 -2.17 2.88
N PRO A 116 6.37 -2.18 3.92
CA PRO A 116 6.11 -1.42 5.14
C PRO A 116 6.04 0.09 4.91
N PHE A 117 6.90 0.63 4.03
CA PHE A 117 6.87 2.06 3.70
C PHE A 117 5.51 2.47 3.12
N TYR A 118 5.06 1.79 2.06
CA TYR A 118 3.76 2.11 1.44
C TYR A 118 2.58 1.76 2.33
N TRP A 119 2.69 0.71 3.15
CA TRP A 119 1.65 0.34 4.12
C TRP A 119 1.49 1.41 5.23
N ILE A 120 2.58 1.95 5.78
CA ILE A 120 2.53 3.02 6.79
C ILE A 120 2.00 4.31 6.16
N MET A 121 2.52 4.70 5.00
CA MET A 121 2.05 5.88 4.28
C MET A 121 0.57 5.76 3.93
N HIS A 122 0.15 4.57 3.47
CA HIS A 122 -1.24 4.24 3.25
C HIS A 122 -2.05 4.37 4.54
N ALA A 123 -1.61 3.82 5.66
CA ALA A 123 -2.33 3.93 6.93
C ALA A 123 -2.51 5.41 7.34
N ILE A 124 -1.47 6.24 7.22
CA ILE A 124 -1.55 7.67 7.57
C ILE A 124 -2.54 8.40 6.65
N VAL A 125 -2.39 8.26 5.33
CA VAL A 125 -3.19 9.00 4.35
C VAL A 125 -4.60 8.43 4.23
N ALA A 126 -4.76 7.11 4.21
CA ALA A 126 -6.05 6.46 4.13
C ALA A 126 -6.82 6.62 5.44
N VAL A 127 -6.26 6.28 6.61
CA VAL A 127 -7.02 6.43 7.87
C VAL A 127 -7.28 7.91 8.16
N GLY A 128 -6.25 8.77 8.07
CA GLY A 128 -6.41 10.20 8.33
C GLY A 128 -7.31 10.90 7.30
N GLY A 129 -7.08 10.64 6.01
CA GLY A 129 -7.84 11.19 4.90
C GLY A 129 -9.28 10.69 4.87
N TYR A 130 -9.52 9.37 4.89
CA TYR A 130 -10.89 8.83 4.88
C TYR A 130 -11.68 9.19 6.13
N SER A 131 -11.06 9.16 7.33
CA SER A 131 -11.77 9.54 8.55
C SER A 131 -12.18 11.01 8.49
N SER A 132 -11.27 11.90 8.08
CA SER A 132 -11.58 13.30 7.84
C SER A 132 -12.70 13.47 6.81
N CYS A 133 -12.67 12.74 5.69
CA CYS A 133 -13.66 12.88 4.62
C CYS A 133 -15.04 12.32 4.98
N THR A 134 -15.10 11.29 5.83
CA THR A 134 -16.35 10.74 6.36
C THR A 134 -17.08 11.77 7.23
N TYR A 135 -16.36 12.74 7.78
CA TYR A 135 -16.93 13.87 8.50
C TYR A 135 -17.12 15.11 7.61
N LEU A 136 -16.08 15.52 6.88
CA LEU A 136 -16.05 16.77 6.11
C LEU A 136 -17.08 16.79 4.98
N ILE A 137 -17.27 15.70 4.24
CA ILE A 137 -18.22 15.68 3.13
C ILE A 137 -19.66 15.80 3.65
N PRO A 138 -20.11 14.99 4.65
CA PRO A 138 -21.43 15.20 5.25
C PRO A 138 -21.60 16.57 5.88
N ALA A 139 -20.62 17.05 6.63
CA ALA A 139 -20.68 18.36 7.26
C ALA A 139 -20.80 19.48 6.23
N ALA A 140 -20.08 19.40 5.10
CA ALA A 140 -20.15 20.41 4.06
C ALA A 140 -21.38 20.29 3.16
N ARG A 141 -21.90 19.07 2.92
CA ARG A 141 -23.05 18.86 2.03
C ARG A 141 -24.39 18.99 2.73
N PHE A 142 -24.51 18.54 3.97
CA PHE A 142 -25.78 18.48 4.71
C PHE A 142 -25.91 19.61 5.76
N SER A 143 -24.99 20.59 5.77
CA SER A 143 -25.24 21.85 6.47
C SER A 143 -26.19 22.75 5.67
N VAL A 144 -26.68 23.81 6.32
CA VAL A 144 -27.53 24.83 5.68
C VAL A 144 -26.80 25.46 4.49
N GLU A 145 -25.52 25.80 4.63
CA GLU A 145 -24.68 26.34 3.56
C GLU A 145 -24.50 25.31 2.43
N GLY A 146 -24.32 24.03 2.78
CA GLY A 146 -24.23 22.94 1.82
C GLY A 146 -25.49 22.74 0.98
N GLU A 147 -26.67 22.86 1.61
CA GLU A 147 -27.95 22.82 0.93
C GLU A 147 -28.15 24.03 0.02
N ASN A 148 -27.78 25.23 0.48
CA ASN A 148 -27.81 26.43 -0.34
C ASN A 148 -26.85 26.33 -1.54
N CYS A 149 -25.63 25.83 -1.34
CA CYS A 149 -24.68 25.57 -2.41
C CYS A 149 -25.23 24.53 -3.41
N ALA A 150 -25.87 23.46 -2.92
CA ALA A 150 -26.51 22.47 -3.77
C ALA A 150 -27.67 23.09 -4.58
N ALA A 151 -28.42 24.04 -4.03
CA ALA A 151 -29.47 24.75 -4.75
C ALA A 151 -28.94 25.61 -5.92
N LEU A 152 -27.71 26.14 -5.82
CA LEU A 152 -27.05 26.85 -6.91
C LEU A 152 -26.65 25.92 -8.08
N ALA A 153 -26.45 24.62 -7.81
CA ALA A 153 -26.09 23.63 -8.80
C ALA A 153 -26.77 22.27 -8.51
N PRO A 154 -28.09 22.14 -8.71
CA PRO A 154 -28.90 21.05 -8.15
C PRO A 154 -28.47 19.66 -8.63
N VAL A 155 -28.09 19.53 -9.91
CA VAL A 155 -27.58 18.27 -10.46
C VAL A 155 -26.29 17.84 -9.77
N ASN A 156 -25.38 18.78 -9.52
CA ASN A 156 -24.09 18.49 -8.89
C ASN A 156 -24.24 18.23 -7.38
N GLY A 157 -25.10 19.01 -6.71
CA GLY A 157 -25.43 18.83 -5.31
C GLY A 157 -26.06 17.46 -5.01
N GLU A 158 -26.97 16.98 -5.86
CA GLU A 158 -27.52 15.62 -5.76
C GLU A 158 -26.47 14.55 -6.07
N ARG A 159 -25.64 14.77 -7.09
CA ARG A 159 -24.54 13.85 -7.43
C ARG A 159 -23.59 13.65 -6.24
N LEU A 160 -23.21 14.72 -5.54
CA LEU A 160 -22.34 14.65 -4.36
C LEU A 160 -22.92 13.74 -3.27
N LYS A 161 -24.22 13.85 -3.00
CA LYS A 161 -24.92 13.00 -2.02
C LYS A 161 -24.82 11.51 -2.39
N TYR A 162 -25.13 11.15 -3.64
CA TYR A 162 -25.10 9.75 -4.07
C TYR A 162 -23.68 9.19 -4.18
N VAL A 163 -22.72 9.99 -4.65
CA VAL A 163 -21.30 9.58 -4.68
C VAL A 163 -20.81 9.31 -3.26
N PHE A 164 -21.20 10.12 -2.27
CA PHE A 164 -20.88 9.87 -0.87
C PHE A 164 -21.50 8.55 -0.35
N TYR A 165 -22.77 8.26 -0.64
CA TYR A 165 -23.38 6.99 -0.23
C TYR A 165 -22.72 5.77 -0.89
N LEU A 166 -22.41 5.84 -2.18
CA LEU A 166 -21.69 4.78 -2.88
C LEU A 166 -20.29 4.58 -2.27
N HIS A 167 -19.61 5.68 -1.96
CA HIS A 167 -18.31 5.64 -1.29
C HIS A 167 -18.39 4.99 0.09
N ALA A 168 -19.33 5.39 0.93
CA ALA A 168 -19.54 4.79 2.24
C ALA A 168 -19.86 3.28 2.14
N ALA A 169 -20.68 2.87 1.17
CA ALA A 169 -21.01 1.46 0.96
C ALA A 169 -19.78 0.63 0.52
N LEU A 170 -18.97 1.15 -0.40
CA LEU A 170 -17.78 0.46 -0.90
C LEU A 170 -16.59 0.52 0.06
N TYR A 171 -16.68 1.27 1.16
CA TYR A 171 -15.63 1.33 2.19
C TYR A 171 -15.34 -0.04 2.80
N PHE A 172 -16.36 -0.89 2.99
CA PHE A 172 -16.16 -2.26 3.52
C PHE A 172 -15.34 -3.14 2.57
N VAL A 173 -15.59 -3.05 1.25
CA VAL A 173 -14.84 -3.79 0.23
C VAL A 173 -13.37 -3.35 0.23
N TYR A 174 -13.15 -2.06 0.41
CA TYR A 174 -11.82 -1.47 0.53
C TYR A 174 -11.07 -1.98 1.77
N VAL A 175 -11.70 -1.92 2.95
CA VAL A 175 -11.12 -2.43 4.20
C VAL A 175 -10.79 -3.92 4.09
N TYR A 176 -11.70 -4.72 3.55
CA TYR A 176 -11.46 -6.15 3.32
C TYR A 176 -10.24 -6.40 2.41
N SER A 177 -10.10 -5.62 1.34
CA SER A 177 -8.96 -5.73 0.42
C SER A 177 -7.64 -5.32 1.09
N MET A 178 -7.66 -4.27 1.92
CA MET A 178 -6.50 -3.83 2.69
C MET A 178 -6.03 -4.89 3.69
N LEU A 179 -6.97 -5.46 4.45
CA LEU A 179 -6.69 -6.56 5.38
C LEU A 179 -6.18 -7.79 4.65
N SER A 180 -6.72 -8.09 3.47
CA SER A 180 -6.27 -9.22 2.64
C SER A 180 -4.84 -9.03 2.15
N VAL A 181 -4.48 -7.85 1.63
CA VAL A 181 -3.09 -7.54 1.24
C VAL A 181 -2.14 -7.66 2.43
N THR A 182 -2.52 -7.10 3.59
CA THR A 182 -1.73 -7.19 4.83
C THR A 182 -1.55 -8.64 5.29
N TYR A 183 -2.62 -9.44 5.22
CA TYR A 183 -2.60 -10.84 5.61
C TYR A 183 -1.65 -11.66 4.72
N TYR A 184 -1.81 -11.57 3.40
CA TYR A 184 -1.01 -12.37 2.47
C TYR A 184 0.45 -11.90 2.35
N SER A 185 0.72 -10.61 2.53
CA SER A 185 2.08 -10.06 2.41
C SER A 185 2.93 -10.27 3.67
N TRP A 186 2.31 -10.27 4.85
CA TRP A 186 3.02 -10.25 6.13
C TRP A 186 2.41 -11.15 7.22
N ALA A 187 1.13 -11.00 7.54
CA ALA A 187 0.58 -11.62 8.75
C ALA A 187 0.56 -13.15 8.67
N LYS A 188 0.20 -13.72 7.51
CA LYS A 188 0.21 -15.16 7.26
C LYS A 188 1.61 -15.74 7.49
N ALA A 189 2.63 -15.10 6.93
CA ALA A 189 4.01 -15.52 7.07
C ALA A 189 4.51 -15.44 8.52
N THR A 190 4.12 -14.39 9.22
CA THR A 190 4.60 -14.10 10.58
C THR A 190 3.96 -14.98 11.64
N PHE A 191 2.64 -15.17 11.57
CA PHE A 191 1.88 -15.83 12.64
C PHE A 191 1.56 -17.30 12.35
N PHE A 192 1.47 -17.72 11.08
CA PHE A 192 0.94 -19.04 10.71
C PHE A 192 1.97 -19.99 10.08
N SER A 193 3.20 -19.53 9.78
CA SER A 193 4.23 -20.38 9.16
C SER A 193 4.93 -21.34 10.12
N LYS A 194 4.72 -21.23 11.44
CA LYS A 194 5.41 -22.06 12.44
C LYS A 194 5.11 -23.56 12.31
N GLY A 195 4.05 -23.97 11.61
CA GLY A 195 3.69 -25.39 11.43
C GLY A 195 4.33 -26.09 10.22
N TYR A 196 4.73 -25.37 9.16
CA TYR A 196 5.20 -26.01 7.92
C TYR A 196 6.67 -26.45 7.97
N PHE A 197 7.48 -25.89 8.89
CA PHE A 197 8.88 -26.28 9.01
C PHE A 197 9.08 -27.65 9.70
N SER A 198 8.03 -28.22 10.32
CA SER A 198 8.12 -29.50 11.02
C SER A 198 7.73 -30.72 10.17
N MET A 199 7.16 -30.54 8.97
CA MET A 199 6.73 -31.66 8.11
C MET A 199 7.61 -31.90 6.88
N GLY A 200 8.64 -31.07 6.64
CA GLY A 200 9.57 -31.23 5.51
C GLY A 200 10.91 -31.89 5.84
N MET A 201 11.07 -32.43 7.06
CA MET A 201 12.29 -33.12 7.51
C MET A 201 11.98 -34.51 8.11
N MET A 202 11.01 -35.22 7.55
CA MET A 202 10.81 -36.65 7.77
C MET A 202 10.77 -37.38 6.44
#